data_AF-A0A920RBP1-F1
#
_entry.id   AF-A0A920RBP1-F1
#
_cell.length_a   1.000
_cell.length_b   1.000
_cell.length_c   1.000
_cell.angle_alpha   90.00
_cell.angle_beta   90.00
_cell.angle_gamma   90.00
#
_symmetry.space_group_name_H-M   'P 1'
#
loop_
_entity.id
_entity.type
_entity.pdbx_description
1 polymer ?
#
loop_
_entity_poly.entity_id
_entity_poly.type
_entity_poly.pdbx_seq_one_letter_code
_entity_poly.pdbx_strand_id
1 'polypeptide(L)' 'MVGRVADRCLQIQAEPVMSEYAVERFYRDVRLFRLYEGTSQIQQLIIARNMIKGAVSG' A
#
# COMPACT_ATOMS: atom_id res chain seq x y z
N MET A 1 -0.28 -3.17 -3.83
CA MET A 1 -1.23 -3.67 -4.86
C MET A 1 -2.42 -2.74 -4.98
N VAL A 2 -3.15 -2.44 -3.89
CA VAL A 2 -4.30 -1.51 -3.90
C VAL A 2 -3.93 -0.03 -4.09
N GLY A 3 -2.89 0.49 -3.42
CA GLY A 3 -2.49 1.90 -3.55
C GLY A 3 -2.14 2.27 -5.01
N ARG A 4 -1.40 1.41 -5.70
CA ARG A 4 -1.06 1.58 -7.12
C ARG A 4 -2.29 1.64 -8.04
N VAL A 5 -3.38 0.96 -7.69
CA VAL A 5 -4.63 1.00 -8.46
C VAL A 5 -5.32 2.34 -8.23
N ALA A 6 -5.47 2.76 -6.97
CA ALA A 6 -6.06 4.07 -6.64
C ALA A 6 -5.27 5.23 -7.26
N ASP A 7 -3.94 5.19 -7.23
CA ASP A 7 -3.06 6.20 -7.84
C ASP A 7 -3.34 6.32 -9.36
N ARG A 8 -3.52 5.19 -10.05
CA ARG A 8 -3.81 5.17 -11.50
C ARG A 8 -5.23 5.64 -11.82
N CYS A 9 -6.22 5.23 -11.03
CA CYS A 9 -7.59 5.72 -11.18
C CYS A 9 -7.62 7.25 -11.08
N LEU A 10 -6.87 7.80 -10.12
CA LEU A 10 -6.75 9.23 -9.91
C LEU A 10 -6.03 9.93 -11.07
N GLN A 11 -5.02 9.31 -11.67
CA GLN A 11 -4.33 9.82 -12.86
C GLN A 11 -5.21 9.79 -14.13
N ILE A 12 -6.09 8.80 -14.26
CA ILE A 12 -7.03 8.66 -15.40
C ILE A 12 -8.17 9.67 -15.30
N GLN A 13 -8.59 10.05 -14.10
CA GLN A 13 -9.70 10.98 -13.86
C GLN A 13 -9.53 12.32 -14.59
N ALA A 14 -8.29 12.72 -14.92
CA ALA A 14 -7.87 13.90 -15.70
C ALA A 14 -8.27 15.28 -15.14
N GLU A 15 -9.42 15.40 -14.49
CA GLU A 15 -9.88 16.58 -13.79
C GLU A 15 -9.15 16.76 -12.45
N PRO A 16 -8.95 18.02 -12.00
CA PRO A 16 -8.47 18.30 -10.66
C PRO A 16 -9.29 17.52 -9.66
N VAL A 17 -8.61 16.89 -8.71
CA VAL A 17 -9.24 16.08 -7.67
C VAL A 17 -10.06 16.99 -6.76
N MET A 18 -11.30 17.25 -7.16
CA MET A 18 -12.32 17.90 -6.35
C MET A 18 -12.87 16.85 -5.39
N SER A 19 -13.23 17.27 -4.18
CA SER A 19 -13.77 16.38 -3.14
C SER A 19 -15.14 15.76 -3.50
N GLU A 20 -15.61 15.95 -4.73
CA GLU A 20 -16.87 15.49 -5.29
C GLU A 20 -16.79 14.06 -5.86
N TYR A 21 -15.57 13.55 -6.14
CA TYR A 21 -15.39 12.23 -6.75
C TYR A 21 -14.98 11.15 -5.75
N ALA A 22 -15.65 9.99 -5.81
CA ALA A 22 -15.39 8.85 -4.92
C ALA A 22 -13.93 8.34 -4.97
N VAL A 23 -13.23 8.53 -6.10
CA VAL A 23 -11.83 8.13 -6.29
C VAL A 23 -10.88 8.85 -5.33
N GLU A 24 -11.17 10.10 -4.99
CA GLU A 24 -10.41 10.90 -4.02
C GLU A 24 -10.48 10.27 -2.63
N ARG A 25 -11.70 9.91 -2.20
CA ARG A 25 -11.93 9.23 -0.93
C ARG A 25 -11.16 7.91 -0.87
N PHE A 26 -11.25 7.10 -1.92
CA PHE A 26 -10.51 5.84 -1.98
C PHE A 26 -9.00 6.05 -1.94
N TYR A 27 -8.47 7.08 -2.61
CA TYR A 27 -7.04 7.40 -2.55
C TYR A 27 -6.59 7.77 -1.13
N ARG A 28 -7.41 8.49 -0.36
CA ARG A 28 -7.13 8.77 1.07
C ARG A 28 -7.15 7.50 1.92
N ASP A 29 -8.18 6.68 1.77
CA ASP A 29 -8.39 5.48 2.60
C ASP A 29 -7.25 4.48 2.42
N VAL A 30 -6.85 4.21 1.17
CA VAL A 30 -5.82 3.20 0.88
C VAL A 30 -4.41 3.62 1.31
N ARG A 31 -4.20 4.91 1.62
CA ARG A 31 -2.89 5.44 2.02
C ARG A 31 -2.51 4.96 3.42
N LEU A 32 -3.49 4.70 4.28
CA LEU A 32 -3.30 4.20 5.64
C LEU A 32 -2.59 2.84 5.67
N PHE A 33 -2.85 1.97 4.70
CA PHE A 33 -2.27 0.62 4.63
C PHE A 33 -0.75 0.59 4.45
N ARG A 34 -0.09 1.72 4.22
CA ARG A 34 1.38 1.78 4.19
C ARG A 34 2.00 1.81 5.59
N LEU A 35 1.21 2.15 6.61
CA LEU A 35 1.66 2.36 7.98
C LEU A 35 0.95 1.43 8.97
N TYR A 36 -0.34 1.16 8.73
CA TYR A 36 -1.16 0.34 9.60
C TYR A 36 -0.77 -1.15 9.50
N GLU A 37 -0.90 -1.89 10.61
CA GLU A 37 -0.45 -3.29 10.76
C GLU A 37 1.07 -3.50 10.51
N GLY A 38 1.86 -2.46 10.79
CA GLY A 38 3.29 -2.46 10.58
C GLY A 38 3.68 -1.87 9.23
N THR A 39 4.72 -1.04 9.25
CA THR A 39 5.22 -0.39 8.02
C THR A 39 5.75 -1.44 7.05
N SER A 40 5.76 -1.10 5.75
CA SER A 40 6.31 -2.00 4.72
C SER A 40 7.76 -2.42 5.02
N GLN A 41 8.55 -1.55 5.63
CA GLN A 41 9.93 -1.84 6.03
C GLN A 41 10.00 -2.89 7.15
N ILE A 42 9.14 -2.78 8.18
CA ILE A 42 9.08 -3.77 9.26
C ILE A 42 8.62 -5.12 8.72
N GLN A 43 7.62 -5.14 7.84
CA GLN A 43 7.15 -6.36 7.20
C GLN A 43 8.25 -7.03 6.37
N GLN A 44 9.03 -6.25 5.60
CA GLN A 44 10.19 -6.78 4.87
C GLN A 44 11.24 -7.41 5.79
N LEU A 45 11.53 -6.79 6.95
CA LEU A 45 12.46 -7.34 7.95
C LEU A 45 11.95 -8.65 8.55
N ILE A 46 10.65 -8.75 8.86
CA ILE A 46 10.03 -9.98 9.38
C ILE A 46 10.13 -11.11 8.35
N ILE A 47 9.79 -10.83 7.09
CA ILE A 47 9.91 -11.80 5.99
C ILE A 47 11.35 -12.27 5.85
N ALA A 48 12.32 -11.35 5.79
CA ALA A 48 13.74 -11.69 5.67
C ALA A 48 14.21 -12.58 6.83
N ARG A 49 13.83 -12.26 8.07
CA ARG A 49 14.18 -13.07 9.25
C ARG A 49 13.59 -14.48 9.18
N ASN A 50 12.34 -14.60 8.74
CA ASN A 50 11.68 -15.90 8.58
C ASN A 50 12.32 -16.73 7.46
N MET A 51 12.73 -16.11 6.36
CA MET A 51 13.45 -16.77 5.27
C MET A 51 14.79 -17.34 5.75
N ILE A 52 15.58 -16.53 6.50
CA ILE A 52 16.86 -16.99 7.06
C ILE A 52 16.64 -18.15 8.03
N LYS A 53 15.65 -18.04 8.93
CA LYS A 53 15.34 -19.11 9.88
C LYS A 53 14.97 -20.42 9.17
N GLY A 54 14.12 -20.35 8.15
CA GLY A 54 13.71 -21.50 7.34
C GLY A 54 14.89 -22.17 6.64
N ALA A 55 15.84 -21.39 6.12
CA ALA A 55 17.04 -21.91 5.46
C ALA A 55 18.04 -22.59 6.42
N VAL A 56 18.08 -22.20 7.69
CA VAL A 56 18.98 -22.81 8.70
C VAL A 56 18.39 -24.07 9.31
N SER A 57 17.06 -24.21 9.32
CA SER A 57 16.35 -25.37 9.89
C SER A 57 16.10 -26.52 8.92
N GLY A 58 16.47 -26.39 7.64
CA GLY A 58 16.41 -27.44 6.62
C GLY A 58 17.80 -27.98 6.30
#